data_AF-A0A0J9E2J8-F1
#
_entry.id   AF-A0A0J9E2J8-F1
#
_cell.length_a   1.000
_cell.length_b   1.000
_cell.length_c   1.000
_cell.angle_alpha   90.00
_cell.angle_beta   90.00
_cell.angle_gamma   90.00
#
_symmetry.space_group_name_H-M   'P 1'
#
loop_
_entity.id
_entity.type
_entity.pdbx_description
1 polymer ?
#
loop_
_entity_poly.entity_id
_entity_poly.type
_entity_poly.pdbx_seq_one_letter_code
_entity_poly.pdbx_strand_id
1 'polypeptide(L)' 'MTHETIIKELEDYCRATGLKPSTVCVRALNDSRYVARHQRRLAALNRDANKIRQYMADNPAPAGTDQVAAE' A
#
# COMPACT_ATOMS: atom_id res chain seq x y z
N MET A 1 -1.35 3.43 -14.18
CA MET A 1 -2.24 2.31 -13.89
C MET A 1 -2.43 2.25 -12.38
N THR A 2 -3.67 2.45 -11.95
CA THR A 2 -4.05 2.65 -10.56
C THR A 2 -3.80 1.36 -9.77
N HIS A 3 -2.80 1.34 -8.90
CA HIS A 3 -2.70 0.34 -7.84
C HIS A 3 -3.85 0.58 -6.86
N GLU A 4 -5.07 0.25 -7.27
CA GLU A 4 -6.21 0.20 -6.38
C GLU A 4 -5.94 -0.96 -5.45
N THR A 5 -5.64 -0.63 -4.20
CA THR A 5 -5.41 -1.66 -3.18
C THR A 5 -6.71 -2.41 -2.99
N ILE A 6 -6.65 -3.71 -2.67
CA ILE A 6 -7.84 -4.52 -2.34
C ILE A 6 -8.75 -3.88 -1.28
N ILE A 7 -8.20 -3.00 -0.43
CA ILE A 7 -8.97 -2.18 0.52
C ILE A 7 -9.90 -1.21 -0.21
N LYS A 8 -9.45 -0.55 -1.28
CA LYS A 8 -10.27 0.39 -2.05
C LYS A 8 -11.42 -0.35 -2.73
N GLU A 9 -11.14 -1.48 -3.38
CA GLU A 9 -12.19 -2.33 -3.97
C GLU A 9 -13.21 -2.79 -2.91
N LEU A 10 -12.71 -3.19 -1.73
CA LEU A 10 -13.55 -3.57 -0.60
C LEU A 10 -14.42 -2.40 -0.12
N GLU A 11 -13.87 -1.20 -0.02
CA GLU A 11 -14.61 0.01 0.36
C GLU A 11 -15.69 0.38 -0.66
N ASP A 12 -15.39 0.28 -1.95
CA ASP A 12 -16.34 0.53 -3.03
C ASP A 12 -17.48 -0.50 -3.01
N TYR A 13 -17.15 -1.79 -2.81
CA TYR A 13 -18.13 -2.84 -2.61
C TYR A 13 -19.00 -2.59 -1.37
N CYS A 14 -18.39 -2.19 -0.25
CA CYS A 14 -19.09 -1.85 0.98
C CYS A 14 -20.01 -0.64 0.80
N ARG A 15 -19.60 0.36 0.00
CA ARG A 15 -20.42 1.52 -0.33
C ARG A 15 -21.62 1.14 -1.20
N ALA A 16 -21.43 0.24 -2.17
CA ALA A 16 -22.51 -0.23 -3.04
C ALA A 16 -23.52 -1.14 -2.30
N THR A 17 -23.06 -1.93 -1.34
CA THR A 17 -23.90 -2.91 -0.63
C THR A 17 -24.42 -2.42 0.74
N GLY A 18 -23.87 -1.32 1.26
CA GLY A 18 -24.17 -0.82 2.61
C GLY A 18 -23.56 -1.67 3.73
N LEU A 19 -22.71 -2.64 3.41
CA LEU A 19 -22.05 -3.50 4.40
C LEU A 19 -20.80 -2.83 4.99
N LYS A 20 -20.45 -3.21 6.22
CA LYS A 20 -19.17 -2.79 6.81
C LYS A 20 -18.03 -3.66 6.26
N PRO A 21 -16.84 -3.08 5.98
CA PRO A 21 -15.67 -3.84 5.54
C PRO A 21 -15.32 -4.99 6.49
N SER A 22 -15.43 -4.77 7.80
CA SER A 22 -15.23 -5.80 8.82
C SER A 22 -16.19 -6.98 8.66
N THR A 23 -17.44 -6.73 8.27
CA THR A 23 -18.45 -7.77 8.05
C THR A 23 -18.11 -8.63 6.84
N VAL A 24 -17.66 -8.00 5.76
CA VAL A 24 -17.22 -8.71 4.55
C VAL A 24 -15.97 -9.54 4.84
N CYS A 25 -14.99 -8.99 5.54
CA CYS A 25 -13.78 -9.74 5.91
C CYS A 25 -14.06 -10.92 6.86
N VAL A 26 -14.98 -10.79 7.80
CA VAL A 26 -15.41 -11.93 8.64
C VAL A 26 -16.08 -13.01 7.79
N ARG A 27 -16.98 -12.63 6.87
CA ARG A 27 -17.69 -13.60 6.02
C ARG A 27 -16.77 -14.32 5.03
N ALA A 28 -15.80 -13.60 4.46
CA ALA A 28 -14.91 -14.14 3.43
C ALA A 28 -13.67 -14.83 4.01
N LEU A 29 -13.10 -14.31 5.10
CA LEU A 29 -11.78 -14.72 5.62
C LEU A 29 -11.82 -15.16 7.09
N ASN A 30 -12.95 -15.02 7.78
CA ASN A 30 -13.08 -15.18 9.23
C ASN A 30 -12.09 -14.29 10.04
N ASP A 31 -11.66 -13.15 9.48
CA ASP A 31 -10.78 -12.18 10.15
C ASP A 31 -11.39 -10.77 10.10
N SER A 32 -11.90 -10.31 11.24
CA SER A 32 -12.45 -8.95 11.40
C SER A 32 -11.39 -7.84 11.40
N ARG A 33 -10.12 -8.19 11.61
CA ARG A 33 -8.99 -7.25 11.76
C ARG A 33 -8.18 -7.10 10.48
N TYR A 34 -8.53 -7.82 9.41
CA TYR A 34 -7.83 -7.79 8.13
C TYR A 34 -7.60 -6.35 7.62
N VAL A 35 -8.67 -5.55 7.57
CA VAL A 35 -8.60 -4.15 7.11
C VAL A 35 -7.67 -3.31 7.97
N ALA A 36 -7.84 -3.36 9.30
CA ALA A 36 -7.00 -2.59 10.22
C ALA A 36 -5.51 -2.98 10.11
N ARG A 37 -5.21 -4.28 9.92
CA ARG A 37 -3.85 -4.78 9.74
C ARG A 37 -3.22 -4.26 8.45
N HIS A 38 -3.96 -4.30 7.35
CA HIS A 38 -3.46 -3.78 6.07
C HIS A 38 -3.32 -2.26 6.06
N GLN A 39 -4.24 -1.51 6.67
CA GLN A 39 -4.10 -0.06 6.86
C GLN A 39 -2.82 0.30 7.64
N ARG A 40 -2.55 -0.42 8.75
CA ARG A 40 -1.30 -0.24 9.51
C ARG A 40 -0.06 -0.55 8.68
N ARG A 41 -0.11 -1.62 7.87
CA ARG A 41 1.00 -1.99 6.98
C ARG A 41 1.25 -0.93 5.90
N LEU A 42 0.20 -0.39 5.28
CA LEU A 42 0.30 0.71 4.33
C LEU A 42 0.90 1.97 4.97
N ALA A 43 0.47 2.31 6.19
CA ALA A 43 1.04 3.44 6.93
C ALA A 43 2.53 3.22 7.27
N ALA A 44 2.95 2.00 7.60
CA ALA A 44 4.36 1.67 7.79
C ALA A 44 5.16 1.81 6.48
N LEU A 45 4.68 1.19 5.40
CA LEU A 45 5.31 1.29 4.08
C LEU A 45 5.45 2.74 3.60
N ASN A 46 4.42 3.58 3.81
CA ASN A 46 4.49 5.00 3.46
C ASN A 46 5.52 5.75 4.30
N ARG A 47 5.63 5.46 5.61
CA ARG A 47 6.67 6.04 6.47
C ARG A 47 8.07 5.62 6.00
N ASP A 48 8.26 4.35 5.69
CA ASP A 48 9.55 3.83 5.23
C ASP A 48 9.90 4.40 3.86
N ALA A 49 8.95 4.46 2.93
CA ALA A 49 9.13 5.10 1.62
C ALA A 49 9.53 6.57 1.77
N ASN A 50 8.92 7.31 2.69
CA ASN A 50 9.31 8.70 2.95
C ASN A 50 10.73 8.82 3.51
N LYS A 51 11.13 7.93 4.41
CA LYS A 51 12.53 7.88 4.90
C LYS A 51 13.52 7.57 3.79
N ILE A 52 13.19 6.61 2.92
CA ILE A 52 14.03 6.25 1.78
C ILE A 52 14.13 7.43 0.80
N ARG A 53 13.01 8.10 0.49
CA ARG A 53 13.01 9.30 -0.36
C ARG A 53 13.84 10.43 0.25
N GLN A 54 13.72 10.64 1.56
CA GLN A 54 14.52 11.63 2.28
C GLN A 54 16.01 11.28 2.19
N TYR A 55 16.37 10.01 2.45
CA TYR A 55 17.74 9.53 2.31
C TYR A 55 18.29 9.73 0.88
N MET A 56 17.50 9.45 -0.16
CA MET A 56 17.86 9.68 -1.56
C MET A 56 18.03 11.17 -1.90
N ALA A 57 17.24 12.04 -1.27
CA ALA A 57 17.37 13.49 -1.44
C ALA A 57 18.61 14.05 -0.74
N ASP A 58 18.91 13.54 0.46
CA ASP A 58 20.08 13.92 1.26
C ASP A 58 21.38 13.33 0.71
N ASN A 59 21.30 12.17 0.06
CA ASN A 59 22.40 11.49 -0.62
C ASN A 59 22.07 11.38 -2.10
N PRO A 60 22.11 12.51 -2.85
CA PRO A 60 21.89 12.47 -4.28
C PRO A 60 22.91 11.50 -4.87
N ALA A 61 22.42 10.55 -5.67
CA ALA A 61 23.29 9.62 -6.37
C ALA A 61 24.34 10.45 -7.14
N PRO A 62 25.64 10.15 -7.01
CA PRO A 62 26.64 10.82 -7.82
C PRO A 62 26.22 10.65 -9.27
N ALA A 63 26.09 11.75 -10.01
CA ALA A 63 25.72 11.74 -11.41
C ALA A 63 26.73 10.86 -12.17
N GLY A 64 26.37 9.60 -12.41
CA GLY A 64 27.35 8.60 -12.80
C GLY A 64 26.88 7.18 -12.53
N THR A 65 25.70 6.81 -13.01
CA THR A 65 25.43 5.42 -13.42
C THR A 65 24.27 5.40 -14.42
N ASP A 66 24.43 6.19 -15.48
CA ASP A 66 23.98 5.76 -16.79
C ASP A 66 24.93 4.63 -17.25
N GLN A 67 24.83 3.48 -16.60
CA GLN A 67 25.30 2.19 -17.12
C GLN A 67 24.22 1.18 -16.77
N VAL A 68 23.13 1.28 -17.52
CA VAL A 68 22.52 0.09 -18.10
C VAL A 68 23.65 -0.77 -18.66
N ALA A 69 24.05 -1.77 -17.88
CA ALA A 69 24.72 -2.94 -18.40
C ALA A 69 23.75 -3.59 -19.38
N ALA A 70 24.00 -3.35 -20.66
CA ALA A 70 23.67 -4.30 -21.71
C ALA A 70 24.54 -5.55 -21.50
N GLU A 71 23.91 -6.72 -21.40
CA GLU A 71 24.19 -7.96 -22.15
C GLU A 71 23.32 -9.11 -21.63
#